data_AF-A0A7C3ICX6-F1
#
_entry.id   AF-A0A7C3ICX6-F1
#
_cell.length_a   1.000
_cell.length_b   1.000
_cell.length_c   1.000
_cell.angle_alpha   90.00
_cell.angle_beta   90.00
_cell.angle_gamma   90.00
#
_symmetry.space_group_name_H-M   'P 1'
#
loop_
_entity.id
_entity.type
_entity.pdbx_description
1 polymer ?
#
loop_
_entity_poly.entity_id
_entity_poly.type
_entity_poly.pdbx_seq_one_letter_code
_entity_poly.pdbx_strand_id
1 'polypeptide(L)'
;MKRLFAVILVVVFALIVIAANYILGPFIPAKTLPVKTSDPWILQSNNPANKYGTYLGSGRIGARIGPTGVGWIDGKPTDCFMMGIYQDEKIIPLPQWSDFPIYDERGRRFQIDRRSPYRQTLNMREGYVRTELTLRSGLQKLTGEVTFFISKSENPLAYDVAAISYRLKPKFSGKVFLDYALGSASEWKNVVLAQTIPGGSEFVGRTKEGQGVIVCASVRDADGGIVDHEVELRRGREIVLTKWVAFGDASGCAPTLDRRRPYTAWVTTGDMLEAARGRLEAASKAGFAKVFAEHKKAWRQQWASDIIIEGDPEAQ
;
A
#
# COMPACT_ATOMS: atom_id res chain seq x y z
N MET A 1 34.02 -18.19 52.71
CA MET A 1 32.71 -18.27 52.04
C MET A 1 32.01 -16.92 51.87
N LYS A 2 31.77 -16.11 52.92
CA LYS A 2 31.03 -14.82 52.80
C LYS A 2 31.60 -13.81 51.78
N ARG A 3 32.92 -13.69 51.65
CA ARG A 3 33.56 -12.76 50.69
C ARG A 3 33.40 -13.18 49.23
N LEU A 4 33.43 -14.47 48.93
CA LEU A 4 33.29 -14.99 47.57
C LEU A 4 31.85 -14.79 47.05
N PHE A 5 30.86 -14.98 47.92
CA PHE A 5 29.46 -14.78 47.60
C PHE A 5 29.15 -13.30 47.27
N ALA A 6 29.76 -12.36 48.00
CA ALA A 6 29.61 -10.93 47.74
C ALA A 6 30.18 -10.52 46.37
N VAL A 7 31.33 -11.08 45.95
CA VAL A 7 31.94 -10.78 44.64
C VAL A 7 31.06 -11.31 43.50
N ILE A 8 30.53 -12.53 43.62
CA ILE A 8 29.63 -13.11 42.60
C ILE A 8 28.36 -12.27 42.45
N LEU A 9 27.77 -11.80 43.54
CA LEU A 9 26.56 -10.98 43.51
C LEU A 9 26.79 -9.64 42.78
N VAL A 10 27.95 -9.00 43.01
CA VAL A 10 28.32 -7.76 42.33
C VAL A 10 28.53 -7.97 40.84
N VAL A 11 29.18 -9.07 40.43
CA VAL A 11 29.40 -9.39 39.01
C VAL A 11 28.09 -9.68 38.30
N VAL A 12 27.20 -10.48 38.89
CA VAL A 12 25.88 -10.79 38.33
C VAL A 12 25.04 -9.51 38.20
N PHE A 13 25.04 -8.65 39.23
CA PHE A 13 24.32 -7.38 39.17
C PHE A 13 24.88 -6.45 38.08
N ALA A 14 26.21 -6.36 37.95
CA ALA A 14 26.84 -5.58 36.89
C ALA A 14 26.47 -6.12 35.49
N LEU A 15 26.45 -7.44 35.30
CA LEU A 15 26.03 -8.06 34.04
C LEU A 15 24.55 -7.81 33.75
N ILE A 16 23.68 -7.85 34.76
CA ILE A 16 22.25 -7.51 34.61
C ILE A 16 22.08 -6.04 34.23
N VAL A 17 22.83 -5.11 34.84
CA VAL A 17 22.76 -3.68 34.51
C VAL A 17 23.30 -3.41 33.11
N ILE A 18 24.37 -4.08 32.70
CA ILE A 18 24.92 -3.98 31.33
C ILE A 18 23.93 -4.58 30.32
N ALA A 19 23.37 -5.75 30.60
CA ALA A 19 22.35 -6.38 29.75
C ALA A 19 21.09 -5.52 29.69
N ALA A 20 20.62 -4.97 30.81
CA ALA A 20 19.50 -4.05 30.86
C ALA A 20 19.79 -2.78 30.07
N ASN A 21 20.98 -2.20 30.13
CA ASN A 21 21.34 -1.04 29.29
C ASN A 21 21.53 -1.40 27.80
N TYR A 22 21.90 -2.63 27.47
CA TYR A 22 21.96 -3.09 26.07
C TYR A 22 20.57 -3.43 25.51
N ILE A 23 19.70 -4.00 26.34
CA ILE A 23 18.34 -4.42 25.97
C ILE A 23 17.37 -3.23 26.00
N LEU A 24 17.44 -2.40 27.03
CA LEU A 24 16.63 -1.20 27.26
C LEU A 24 17.37 0.08 26.88
N GLY A 25 18.37 0.00 25.97
CA GLY A 25 19.21 1.13 25.58
C GLY A 25 18.45 2.43 25.46
N PRO A 26 19.08 3.56 25.85
CA PRO A 26 18.41 4.80 26.21
C PRO A 26 17.28 5.08 25.23
N PHE A 27 16.10 5.39 25.77
CA PHE A 27 14.95 5.83 24.99
C PHE A 27 15.33 7.15 24.33
N ILE A 28 16.07 7.07 23.23
CA ILE A 28 16.36 8.20 22.36
C ILE A 28 15.02 8.44 21.67
N PRO A 29 14.30 9.52 22.00
CA PRO A 29 13.07 9.83 21.30
C PRO A 29 13.40 9.88 19.81
N ALA A 30 12.59 9.18 19.01
CA ALA A 30 12.76 9.18 17.56
C ALA A 30 12.93 10.62 17.10
N LYS A 31 13.94 10.88 16.27
CA LYS A 31 14.21 12.22 15.76
C LYS A 31 13.01 12.66 14.94
N THR A 32 12.09 13.38 15.57
CA THR A 32 10.91 13.95 14.93
C THR A 32 11.41 14.99 13.94
N LEU A 33 11.07 14.79 12.67
CA LEU A 33 11.30 15.84 11.70
C LEU A 33 10.39 17.01 12.07
N PRO A 34 10.83 18.27 11.90
CA PRO A 34 9.93 19.39 12.09
C PRO A 34 8.75 19.30 11.11
N VAL A 35 7.56 19.72 11.55
CA VAL A 35 6.46 20.05 10.64
C VAL A 35 6.92 21.23 9.80
N LYS A 36 6.93 21.07 8.48
CA LYS A 36 7.75 21.92 7.61
C LYS A 36 6.93 22.91 6.79
N THR A 37 5.60 22.95 6.94
CA THR A 37 4.75 23.63 5.98
C THR A 37 3.64 24.42 6.65
N SER A 38 3.48 25.66 6.18
CA SER A 38 2.30 26.50 6.36
C SER A 38 1.40 26.46 5.13
N ASP A 39 1.67 25.55 4.18
CA ASP A 39 0.81 25.32 3.02
C ASP A 39 -0.48 24.61 3.48
N PRO A 40 -1.66 25.26 3.37
CA PRO A 40 -2.92 24.68 3.84
C PRO A 40 -3.30 23.42 3.06
N TRP A 41 -2.70 23.19 1.88
CA TRP A 41 -2.96 22.00 1.08
C TRP A 41 -2.23 20.75 1.56
N ILE A 42 -1.39 20.88 2.60
CA ILE A 42 -0.52 19.81 3.05
C ILE A 42 -0.82 19.45 4.51
N LEU A 43 -1.42 18.29 4.71
CA LEU A 43 -1.54 17.69 6.05
C LEU A 43 -0.34 16.77 6.30
N GLN A 44 0.35 16.96 7.42
CA GLN A 44 1.57 16.23 7.74
C GLN A 44 1.52 15.56 9.12
N SER A 45 2.02 14.33 9.21
CA SER A 45 2.29 13.64 10.48
C SER A 45 3.74 13.16 10.53
N ASN A 46 4.41 13.39 11.66
CA ASN A 46 5.72 12.82 11.97
C ASN A 46 5.62 11.68 13.00
N ASN A 47 4.40 11.20 13.31
CA ASN A 47 4.15 10.13 14.25
C ASN A 47 3.86 8.80 13.53
N PRO A 48 4.81 7.85 13.48
CA PRO A 48 4.61 6.54 12.85
C PRO A 48 3.69 5.60 13.67
N ALA A 49 3.26 6.01 14.85
CA ALA A 49 2.29 5.29 15.68
C ALA A 49 0.85 5.84 15.54
N ASN A 50 0.60 6.71 14.57
CA ASN A 50 -0.75 7.20 14.31
C ASN A 50 -1.66 6.05 13.82
N LYS A 51 -2.57 5.63 14.71
CA LYS A 51 -3.55 4.55 14.45
C LYS A 51 -4.72 4.95 13.55
N TYR A 52 -4.92 6.25 13.31
CA TYR A 52 -6.05 6.75 12.51
C TYR A 52 -5.79 6.61 11.01
N GLY A 53 -4.52 6.63 10.58
CA GLY A 53 -4.13 6.54 9.17
C GLY A 53 -4.64 7.74 8.36
N THR A 54 -4.44 7.67 7.05
CA THR A 54 -4.94 8.65 6.07
C THR A 54 -5.88 7.94 5.09
N TYR A 55 -6.88 8.62 4.55
CA TYR A 55 -7.79 8.03 3.56
C TYR A 55 -7.57 8.69 2.21
N LEU A 56 -7.61 7.89 1.14
CA LEU A 56 -7.70 8.39 -0.23
C LEU A 56 -8.90 7.75 -0.91
N GLY A 57 -9.50 8.47 -1.86
CA GLY A 57 -10.54 7.93 -2.72
C GLY A 57 -10.75 8.75 -3.98
N SER A 58 -11.30 8.09 -4.99
CA SER A 58 -11.68 8.71 -6.27
C SER A 58 -13.16 9.08 -6.35
N GLY A 59 -13.95 8.68 -5.35
CA GLY A 59 -15.43 8.68 -5.37
C GLY A 59 -16.00 7.31 -5.72
N ARG A 60 -15.27 6.49 -6.50
CA ARG A 60 -15.64 5.10 -6.79
C ARG A 60 -14.88 4.09 -5.94
N ILE A 61 -13.62 4.36 -5.62
CA ILE A 61 -12.75 3.47 -4.83
C ILE A 61 -12.18 4.26 -3.66
N GLY A 62 -12.09 3.63 -2.50
CA GLY A 62 -11.46 4.19 -1.31
C GLY A 62 -10.50 3.20 -0.65
N ALA A 63 -9.41 3.72 -0.08
CA ALA A 63 -8.50 2.95 0.74
C ALA A 63 -8.03 3.77 1.94
N ARG A 64 -7.84 3.06 3.05
CA ARG A 64 -7.12 3.59 4.21
C ARG A 64 -5.63 3.29 4.05
N ILE A 65 -4.80 4.23 4.46
CA ILE A 65 -3.34 4.21 4.33
C ILE A 65 -2.76 4.33 5.72
N GLY A 66 -1.98 3.33 6.10
CA GLY A 66 -1.31 3.25 7.38
C GLY A 66 0.06 3.93 7.41
N PRO A 67 0.78 3.80 8.54
CA PRO A 67 2.08 4.43 8.72
C PRO A 67 3.15 3.98 7.72
N THR A 68 3.03 2.80 7.11
CA THR A 68 3.96 2.33 6.06
C THR A 68 3.73 2.96 4.69
N GLY A 69 2.75 3.87 4.55
CA GLY A 69 2.37 4.47 3.26
C GLY A 69 1.51 3.57 2.37
N VAL A 70 1.05 2.45 2.92
CA VAL A 70 0.19 1.46 2.26
C VAL A 70 -0.93 1.00 3.19
N GLY A 71 -1.85 0.18 2.72
CA GLY A 71 -2.99 -0.33 3.49
C GLY A 71 -2.63 -1.36 4.56
N TRP A 72 -1.81 -0.98 5.53
CA TRP A 72 -1.36 -1.84 6.62
C TRP A 72 -1.17 -1.05 7.92
N ILE A 73 -1.81 -1.50 9.01
CA ILE A 73 -1.72 -0.88 10.34
C ILE A 73 -1.60 -1.99 11.39
N ASP A 74 -0.59 -1.88 12.25
CA ASP A 74 -0.42 -2.73 13.45
C ASP A 74 -0.64 -4.23 13.22
N GLY A 75 -0.04 -4.76 12.15
CA GLY A 75 -0.06 -6.20 11.86
C GLY A 75 -1.30 -6.66 11.07
N LYS A 76 -2.15 -5.74 10.62
CA LYS A 76 -3.37 -6.05 9.89
C LYS A 76 -3.48 -5.23 8.60
N PRO A 77 -3.99 -5.84 7.51
CA PRO A 77 -4.51 -5.10 6.37
C PRO A 77 -5.55 -4.07 6.79
N THR A 78 -5.64 -2.96 6.06
CA THR A 78 -6.74 -2.01 6.21
C THR A 78 -7.75 -2.15 5.09
N ASP A 79 -9.03 -2.03 5.41
CA ASP A 79 -10.11 -2.18 4.45
C ASP A 79 -10.01 -1.19 3.28
N CYS A 80 -10.43 -1.68 2.11
CA CYS A 80 -10.63 -0.89 0.90
C CYS A 80 -12.05 -1.12 0.39
N PHE A 81 -12.65 -0.12 -0.22
CA PHE A 81 -14.06 -0.18 -0.62
C PHE A 81 -14.24 0.26 -2.07
N MET A 82 -15.28 -0.25 -2.70
CA MET A 82 -15.79 0.22 -3.97
C MET A 82 -17.26 0.62 -3.83
N MET A 83 -17.62 1.76 -4.38
CA MET A 83 -18.99 2.22 -4.48
C MET A 83 -19.82 1.20 -5.26
N GLY A 84 -21.03 0.90 -4.78
CA GLY A 84 -21.94 -0.02 -5.48
C GLY A 84 -21.78 -1.49 -5.07
N ILE A 85 -20.83 -1.84 -4.20
CA ILE A 85 -20.61 -3.21 -3.74
C ILE A 85 -21.10 -3.38 -2.30
N TYR A 86 -22.20 -4.11 -2.15
CA TYR A 86 -22.91 -4.32 -0.90
C TYR A 86 -23.24 -5.80 -0.69
N GLN A 87 -23.32 -6.20 0.57
CA GLN A 87 -23.88 -7.49 0.97
C GLN A 87 -24.67 -7.29 2.25
N ASP A 88 -25.88 -7.84 2.31
CA ASP A 88 -26.77 -7.69 3.47
C ASP A 88 -26.91 -6.20 3.89
N GLU A 89 -27.11 -5.31 2.90
CA GLU A 89 -27.22 -3.84 3.02
C GLU A 89 -25.98 -3.11 3.57
N LYS A 90 -24.83 -3.78 3.66
CA LYS A 90 -23.57 -3.21 4.14
C LYS A 90 -22.55 -3.15 3.02
N ILE A 91 -21.78 -2.07 2.97
CA ILE A 91 -20.60 -2.02 2.11
C ILE A 91 -19.61 -3.09 2.59
N ILE A 92 -19.12 -3.91 1.67
CA ILE A 92 -18.13 -4.96 2.00
C ILE A 92 -16.74 -4.55 1.52
N PRO A 93 -15.68 -4.96 2.23
CA PRO A 93 -14.32 -4.67 1.80
C PRO A 93 -13.96 -5.46 0.54
N LEU A 94 -13.22 -4.79 -0.34
CA LEU A 94 -12.53 -5.44 -1.45
C LEU A 94 -11.44 -6.39 -0.91
N PRO A 95 -11.00 -7.37 -1.73
CA PRO A 95 -9.72 -8.05 -1.49
C PRO A 95 -8.61 -7.04 -1.25
N GLN A 96 -7.65 -7.39 -0.38
CA GLN A 96 -6.63 -6.44 0.00
C GLN A 96 -5.67 -6.15 -1.16
N TRP A 97 -5.86 -5.01 -1.81
CA TRP A 97 -5.04 -4.58 -2.93
C TRP A 97 -4.03 -3.49 -2.54
N SER A 98 -4.32 -2.73 -1.48
CA SER A 98 -3.56 -1.53 -1.11
C SER A 98 -2.33 -1.81 -0.25
N ASP A 99 -2.07 -3.06 0.12
CA ASP A 99 -0.83 -3.48 0.77
C ASP A 99 0.23 -3.93 -0.25
N PHE A 100 1.51 -3.79 0.09
CA PHE A 100 2.61 -4.33 -0.70
C PHE A 100 3.75 -4.79 0.22
N PRO A 101 3.70 -6.05 0.71
CA PRO A 101 4.65 -6.57 1.66
C PRO A 101 6.02 -6.82 1.02
N ILE A 102 7.08 -6.50 1.77
CA ILE A 102 8.45 -6.87 1.44
C ILE A 102 8.96 -7.75 2.59
N TYR A 103 9.54 -8.90 2.28
CA TYR A 103 10.10 -9.85 3.23
C TYR A 103 11.61 -10.00 3.03
N ASP A 104 12.33 -10.33 4.11
CA ASP A 104 13.72 -10.77 4.02
C ASP A 104 13.84 -12.26 3.67
N GLU A 105 15.06 -12.75 3.47
CA GLU A 105 15.37 -14.16 3.21
C GLU A 105 14.93 -15.15 4.30
N ARG A 106 14.55 -14.65 5.48
CA ARG A 106 14.03 -15.47 6.59
C ARG A 106 12.51 -15.42 6.65
N GLY A 107 11.84 -14.84 5.65
CA GLY A 107 10.39 -14.68 5.61
C GLY A 107 9.85 -13.63 6.60
N ARG A 108 10.70 -12.76 7.14
CA ARG A 108 10.26 -11.71 8.06
C ARG A 108 9.90 -10.46 7.27
N ARG A 109 8.69 -9.95 7.52
CA ARG A 109 8.20 -8.73 6.89
C ARG A 109 9.01 -7.52 7.35
N PHE A 110 9.42 -6.69 6.41
CA PHE A 110 9.94 -5.37 6.68
C PHE A 110 8.85 -4.49 7.31
N GLN A 111 9.12 -4.02 8.53
CA GLN A 111 8.21 -3.17 9.31
C GLN A 111 8.76 -1.75 9.42
N ILE A 112 7.90 -0.79 9.73
CA ILE A 112 8.33 0.59 10.00
C ILE A 112 9.32 0.65 11.17
N ASP A 113 10.47 1.27 10.96
CA ASP A 113 11.45 1.53 12.01
C ASP A 113 11.04 2.79 12.78
N ARG A 114 10.27 2.61 13.86
CA ARG A 114 9.76 3.71 14.70
C ARG A 114 10.86 4.57 15.34
N ARG A 115 12.13 4.16 15.29
CA ARG A 115 13.28 4.93 15.79
C ARG A 115 13.94 5.80 14.71
N SER A 116 13.60 5.59 13.45
CA SER A 116 14.12 6.36 12.32
C SER A 116 13.23 7.57 12.02
N PRO A 117 13.77 8.61 11.35
CA PRO A 117 12.97 9.74 10.89
C PRO A 117 11.77 9.28 10.05
N TYR A 118 10.63 9.94 10.26
CA TYR A 118 9.37 9.60 9.63
C TYR A 118 8.60 10.86 9.27
N ARG A 119 7.96 10.84 8.11
CA ARG A 119 7.02 11.87 7.67
C ARG A 119 5.98 11.24 6.76
N GLN A 120 4.70 11.44 7.05
CA GLN A 120 3.61 11.17 6.12
C GLN A 120 2.93 12.49 5.78
N THR A 121 2.67 12.68 4.49
CA THR A 121 2.17 13.92 3.90
C THR A 121 0.99 13.56 3.01
N LEU A 122 -0.19 14.09 3.33
CA LEU A 122 -1.33 14.14 2.41
C LEU A 122 -1.27 15.45 1.66
N ASN A 123 -1.11 15.39 0.35
CA ASN A 123 -1.25 16.55 -0.52
C ASN A 123 -2.70 16.60 -1.01
N MET A 124 -3.50 17.50 -0.44
CA MET A 124 -4.91 17.67 -0.76
C MET A 124 -5.12 18.32 -2.13
N ARG A 125 -4.18 19.15 -2.58
CA ARG A 125 -4.26 19.83 -3.88
C ARG A 125 -4.12 18.85 -5.04
N GLU A 126 -3.27 17.85 -4.87
CA GLU A 126 -2.90 16.90 -5.91
C GLU A 126 -3.38 15.47 -5.63
N GLY A 127 -3.97 15.19 -4.47
CA GLY A 127 -4.73 13.97 -4.19
C GLY A 127 -3.94 12.69 -3.87
N TYR A 128 -2.78 12.82 -3.24
CA TYR A 128 -1.90 11.68 -2.97
C TYR A 128 -1.32 11.71 -1.55
N VAL A 129 -0.87 10.54 -1.09
CA VAL A 129 -0.09 10.41 0.15
C VAL A 129 1.35 10.08 -0.19
N ARG A 130 2.29 10.81 0.41
CA ARG A 130 3.72 10.49 0.41
C ARG A 130 4.18 10.18 1.81
N THR A 131 4.86 9.06 1.98
CA THR A 131 5.46 8.65 3.26
C THR A 131 6.96 8.51 3.09
N GLU A 132 7.73 9.33 3.79
CA GLU A 132 9.18 9.18 3.97
C GLU A 132 9.41 8.32 5.21
N LEU A 133 10.06 7.17 5.04
CA LEU A 133 10.25 6.23 6.14
C LEU A 133 11.52 5.40 6.01
N THR A 134 11.82 4.66 7.07
CA THR A 134 12.74 3.53 7.03
C THR A 134 11.98 2.27 7.41
N LEU A 135 12.07 1.26 6.55
CA LEU A 135 11.64 -0.10 6.82
C LEU A 135 12.80 -0.92 7.35
N ARG A 136 12.52 -1.85 8.26
CA ARG A 136 13.52 -2.70 8.92
C ARG A 136 13.04 -4.14 9.02
N SER A 137 13.94 -5.07 8.75
CA SER A 137 13.84 -6.48 9.17
C SER A 137 15.15 -6.90 9.86
N GLY A 138 15.12 -7.08 11.17
CA GLY A 138 16.35 -7.30 11.96
C GLY A 138 17.37 -6.17 11.79
N LEU A 139 18.54 -6.50 11.22
CA LEU A 139 19.61 -5.53 10.92
C LEU A 139 19.49 -4.90 9.53
N GLN A 140 18.67 -5.48 8.64
CA GLN A 140 18.47 -4.97 7.29
C GLN A 140 17.54 -3.75 7.32
N LYS A 141 17.87 -2.73 6.52
CA LYS A 141 17.09 -1.49 6.41
C LYS A 141 16.92 -1.07 4.97
N LEU A 142 15.72 -0.59 4.65
CA LEU A 142 15.38 0.11 3.42
C LEU A 142 14.92 1.52 3.81
N THR A 143 15.55 2.57 3.27
CA THR A 143 15.18 3.95 3.58
C THR A 143 14.75 4.66 2.30
N GLY A 144 13.65 5.39 2.33
CA GLY A 144 13.21 6.14 1.16
C GLY A 144 11.78 6.63 1.30
N GLU A 145 11.06 6.63 0.20
CA GLU A 145 9.70 7.14 0.14
C GLU A 145 8.73 6.15 -0.52
N VAL A 146 7.46 6.26 -0.11
CA VAL A 146 6.32 5.57 -0.70
C VAL A 146 5.31 6.62 -1.11
N THR A 147 4.93 6.66 -2.39
CA THR A 147 3.86 7.53 -2.90
C THR A 147 2.67 6.68 -3.31
N PHE A 148 1.49 7.01 -2.79
CA PHE A 148 0.23 6.31 -3.03
C PHE A 148 -0.78 7.29 -3.62
N PHE A 149 -1.43 6.92 -4.72
CA PHE A 149 -2.63 7.61 -5.18
C PHE A 149 -3.69 6.64 -5.73
N ILE A 150 -4.96 7.05 -5.64
CA ILE A 150 -6.08 6.45 -6.36
C ILE A 150 -6.48 7.46 -7.43
N SER A 151 -6.41 7.05 -8.69
CA SER A 151 -6.67 7.97 -9.79
C SER A 151 -8.11 8.46 -9.76
N LYS A 152 -8.28 9.78 -9.87
CA LYS A 152 -9.57 10.45 -10.05
C LYS A 152 -9.82 10.82 -11.52
N SER A 153 -8.91 10.43 -12.41
CA SER A 153 -8.96 10.81 -13.81
C SER A 153 -10.03 10.02 -14.56
N GLU A 154 -10.79 10.69 -15.40
CA GLU A 154 -11.72 10.09 -16.36
C GLU A 154 -11.03 9.68 -17.67
N ASN A 155 -9.77 10.06 -17.87
CA ASN A 155 -8.96 9.57 -18.99
C ASN A 155 -8.87 8.03 -18.95
N PRO A 156 -9.19 7.31 -20.03
CA PRO A 156 -9.13 5.84 -20.07
C PRO A 156 -7.80 5.24 -19.62
N LEU A 157 -6.70 5.98 -19.77
CA LEU A 157 -5.38 5.55 -19.32
C LEU A 157 -5.27 5.42 -17.79
N ALA A 158 -6.01 6.25 -17.07
CA ALA A 158 -5.91 6.42 -15.62
C ALA A 158 -7.24 6.15 -14.89
N TYR A 159 -8.31 5.80 -15.61
CA TYR A 159 -9.63 5.54 -15.05
C TYR A 159 -9.66 4.20 -14.32
N ASP A 160 -10.18 4.19 -13.08
CA ASP A 160 -10.24 3.01 -12.21
C ASP A 160 -8.85 2.35 -12.05
N VAL A 161 -7.82 3.19 -11.84
CA VAL A 161 -6.43 2.78 -11.59
C VAL A 161 -5.94 3.38 -10.27
N ALA A 162 -5.17 2.61 -9.52
CA ALA A 162 -4.38 3.09 -8.38
C ALA A 162 -2.91 2.69 -8.55
N ALA A 163 -2.01 3.44 -7.91
CA ALA A 163 -0.59 3.13 -7.92
C ALA A 163 0.06 3.38 -6.56
N ILE A 164 1.00 2.50 -6.22
CA ILE A 164 1.86 2.60 -5.05
C ILE A 164 3.30 2.51 -5.52
N SER A 165 4.04 3.62 -5.49
CA SER A 165 5.44 3.67 -5.89
C SER A 165 6.35 3.74 -4.68
N TYR A 166 7.24 2.77 -4.58
CA TYR A 166 8.32 2.69 -3.62
C TYR A 166 9.60 3.16 -4.29
N ARG A 167 10.26 4.15 -3.72
CA ARG A 167 11.63 4.55 -4.06
C ARG A 167 12.50 4.35 -2.83
N LEU A 168 13.20 3.22 -2.77
CA LEU A 168 13.90 2.77 -1.58
C LEU A 168 15.40 2.61 -1.84
N LYS A 169 16.20 2.98 -0.84
CA LYS A 169 17.65 2.79 -0.82
C LYS A 169 18.03 1.77 0.26
N PRO A 170 18.49 0.56 -0.12
CA PRO A 170 18.88 -0.46 0.82
C PRO A 170 20.20 -0.10 1.52
N LYS A 171 20.28 -0.42 2.81
CA LYS A 171 21.51 -0.30 3.62
C LYS A 171 22.28 -1.61 3.71
N PHE A 172 21.91 -2.59 2.92
CA PHE A 172 22.47 -3.93 2.83
C PHE A 172 22.46 -4.41 1.38
N SER A 173 23.20 -5.49 1.09
CA SER A 173 23.08 -6.27 -0.15
C SER A 173 22.50 -7.64 0.20
N GLY A 174 21.76 -8.24 -0.72
CA GLY A 174 21.09 -9.53 -0.51
C GLY A 174 19.72 -9.56 -1.21
N LYS A 175 18.92 -10.59 -0.94
CA LYS A 175 17.61 -10.72 -1.57
C LYS A 175 16.49 -10.19 -0.68
N VAL A 176 15.43 -9.73 -1.31
CA VAL A 176 14.13 -9.52 -0.68
C VAL A 176 13.05 -10.21 -1.50
N PHE A 177 11.94 -10.52 -0.84
CA PHE A 177 10.82 -11.20 -1.44
C PHE A 177 9.59 -10.32 -1.41
N LEU A 178 8.90 -10.24 -2.54
CA LEU A 178 7.74 -9.39 -2.74
C LEU A 178 6.48 -10.25 -2.77
N ASP A 179 5.46 -9.84 -2.03
CA ASP A 179 4.17 -10.52 -2.06
C ASP A 179 3.16 -9.73 -2.89
N TYR A 180 2.70 -10.37 -3.95
CA TYR A 180 1.77 -9.81 -4.92
C TYR A 180 0.32 -10.14 -4.59
N ALA A 181 0.07 -11.02 -3.62
CA ALA A 181 -1.26 -11.54 -3.38
C ALA A 181 -2.25 -10.41 -3.09
N LEU A 182 -3.42 -10.50 -3.73
CA LEU A 182 -4.60 -9.81 -3.24
C LEU A 182 -5.05 -10.58 -2.01
N GLY A 183 -5.07 -9.92 -0.85
CA GLY A 183 -5.51 -10.59 0.37
C GLY A 183 -6.95 -11.09 0.20
N SER A 184 -7.23 -12.31 0.65
CA SER A 184 -8.60 -12.82 0.63
C SER A 184 -9.45 -12.03 1.62
N ALA A 185 -10.43 -11.29 1.12
CA ALA A 185 -11.47 -10.76 1.98
C ALA A 185 -12.41 -11.94 2.30
N SER A 186 -12.36 -12.44 3.54
CA SER A 186 -13.19 -13.56 4.05
C SER A 186 -14.69 -13.36 3.84
N GLU A 187 -15.09 -12.13 3.52
CA GLU A 187 -16.47 -11.74 3.25
C GLU A 187 -16.99 -12.20 1.88
N TRP A 188 -16.08 -12.49 0.92
CA TRP A 188 -16.45 -12.93 -0.42
C TRP A 188 -16.74 -14.43 -0.44
N LYS A 189 -18.03 -14.77 -0.44
CA LYS A 189 -18.48 -16.18 -0.50
C LYS A 189 -18.38 -16.78 -1.90
N ASN A 190 -18.48 -15.95 -2.94
CA ASN A 190 -18.46 -16.38 -4.34
C ASN A 190 -17.22 -15.83 -5.05
N VAL A 191 -16.06 -16.43 -4.79
CA VAL A 191 -14.82 -16.12 -5.52
C VAL A 191 -14.81 -16.93 -6.81
N VAL A 192 -14.81 -16.23 -7.95
CA VAL A 192 -14.79 -16.82 -9.29
C VAL A 192 -13.35 -17.06 -9.74
N LEU A 193 -12.45 -16.12 -9.42
CA LEU A 193 -11.02 -16.21 -9.71
C LEU A 193 -10.24 -15.60 -8.56
N ALA A 194 -9.20 -16.28 -8.11
CA ALA A 194 -8.17 -15.70 -7.25
C ALA A 194 -6.86 -16.39 -7.60
N GLN A 195 -5.97 -15.69 -8.27
CA GLN A 195 -4.72 -16.26 -8.74
C GLN A 195 -3.57 -15.26 -8.67
N THR A 196 -2.37 -15.79 -8.43
CA THR A 196 -1.12 -15.05 -8.61
C THR A 196 -0.62 -15.33 -10.02
N ILE A 197 -0.27 -14.26 -10.74
CA ILE A 197 0.33 -14.31 -12.08
C ILE A 197 1.77 -13.78 -11.99
N PRO A 198 2.64 -14.00 -12.99
CA PRO A 198 3.99 -13.44 -12.98
C PRO A 198 3.98 -11.93 -12.70
N GLY A 199 4.63 -11.54 -11.59
CA GLY A 199 4.70 -10.17 -11.09
C GLY A 199 3.35 -9.51 -10.79
N GLY A 200 2.30 -10.28 -10.50
CA GLY A 200 0.97 -9.72 -10.26
C GLY A 200 -0.04 -10.71 -9.68
N SER A 201 -1.29 -10.28 -9.64
CA SER A 201 -2.40 -11.06 -9.09
C SER A 201 -3.73 -10.57 -9.61
N GLU A 202 -4.70 -11.46 -9.59
CA GLU A 202 -6.03 -11.21 -10.11
C GLU A 202 -7.07 -11.80 -9.18
N PHE A 203 -8.15 -11.05 -9.02
CA PHE A 203 -9.31 -11.46 -8.27
C PHE A 203 -10.57 -11.10 -9.04
N VAL A 204 -11.49 -12.05 -9.08
CA VAL A 204 -12.86 -11.86 -9.51
C VAL A 204 -13.77 -12.47 -8.45
N GLY A 205 -14.63 -11.65 -7.87
CA GLY A 205 -15.57 -12.08 -6.84
C GLY A 205 -16.95 -11.52 -7.07
N ARG A 206 -17.95 -12.17 -6.46
CA ARG A 206 -19.32 -11.68 -6.41
C ARG A 206 -19.87 -11.71 -4.98
N THR A 207 -20.75 -10.76 -4.69
CA THR A 207 -21.57 -10.77 -3.48
C THR A 207 -22.67 -11.82 -3.61
N LYS A 208 -23.43 -12.06 -2.54
CA LYS A 208 -24.59 -12.97 -2.60
C LYS A 208 -25.68 -12.43 -3.53
N GLU A 209 -25.79 -11.12 -3.59
CA GLU A 209 -26.74 -10.33 -4.35
C GLU A 209 -26.34 -10.20 -5.84
N GLY A 210 -25.19 -10.78 -6.22
CA GLY A 210 -24.74 -10.86 -7.61
C GLY A 210 -23.94 -9.65 -8.10
N GLN A 211 -23.65 -8.68 -7.24
CA GLN A 211 -22.73 -7.58 -7.55
C GLN A 211 -21.31 -8.13 -7.67
N GLY A 212 -20.57 -7.69 -8.67
CA GLY A 212 -19.28 -8.28 -9.02
C GLY A 212 -18.14 -7.27 -8.96
N VAL A 213 -16.96 -7.72 -8.55
CA VAL A 213 -15.73 -6.93 -8.61
C VAL A 213 -14.62 -7.69 -9.31
N ILE A 214 -13.82 -6.95 -10.06
CA ILE A 214 -12.56 -7.41 -10.63
C ILE A 214 -11.45 -6.53 -10.08
N VAL A 215 -10.36 -7.15 -9.63
CA VAL A 215 -9.14 -6.46 -9.20
C VAL A 215 -7.96 -7.14 -9.89
N CYS A 216 -7.21 -6.38 -10.67
CA CYS A 216 -5.97 -6.84 -11.30
C CYS A 216 -4.82 -6.00 -10.76
N ALA A 217 -3.74 -6.64 -10.30
CA ALA A 217 -2.55 -5.95 -9.82
C ALA A 217 -1.30 -6.45 -10.53
N SER A 218 -0.33 -5.57 -10.74
CA SER A 218 1.01 -5.93 -11.18
C SER A 218 2.06 -5.04 -10.52
N VAL A 219 3.29 -5.55 -10.41
CA VAL A 219 4.44 -4.82 -9.90
C VAL A 219 5.45 -4.65 -11.01
N ARG A 220 5.88 -3.40 -11.21
CA ARG A 220 6.87 -3.02 -12.20
C ARG A 220 8.07 -2.32 -11.58
N ASP A 221 9.24 -2.44 -12.21
CA ASP A 221 10.43 -1.65 -11.85
C ASP A 221 10.39 -0.24 -12.48
N ALA A 222 11.51 0.49 -12.38
CA ALA A 222 11.66 1.82 -12.96
C ALA A 222 11.52 1.85 -14.50
N ASP A 223 11.91 0.75 -15.17
CA ASP A 223 11.96 0.62 -16.61
C ASP A 223 10.66 0.01 -17.18
N GLY A 224 9.69 -0.30 -16.31
CA GLY A 224 8.41 -0.93 -16.67
C GLY A 224 8.49 -2.45 -16.80
N GLY A 225 9.63 -3.05 -16.45
CA GLY A 225 9.82 -4.50 -16.39
C GLY A 225 8.94 -5.13 -15.32
N ILE A 226 8.40 -6.32 -15.60
CA ILE A 226 7.71 -7.12 -14.59
C ILE A 226 8.72 -7.55 -13.54
N VAL A 227 8.40 -7.34 -12.27
CA VAL A 227 9.29 -7.72 -11.17
C VAL A 227 8.93 -9.12 -10.68
N ASP A 228 9.92 -9.99 -10.62
CA ASP A 228 9.77 -11.33 -10.05
C ASP A 228 9.62 -11.28 -8.53
N HIS A 229 9.06 -12.34 -7.94
CA HIS A 229 8.87 -12.46 -6.49
C HIS A 229 10.17 -12.23 -5.70
N GLU A 230 11.33 -12.57 -6.28
CA GLU A 230 12.65 -12.36 -5.67
C GLU A 230 13.35 -11.17 -6.32
N VAL A 231 13.85 -10.23 -5.50
CA VAL A 231 14.60 -9.06 -5.97
C VAL A 231 15.97 -9.01 -5.30
N GLU A 232 17.02 -8.96 -6.11
CA GLU A 232 18.38 -8.76 -5.64
C GLU A 232 18.67 -7.28 -5.36
N LEU A 233 19.04 -6.97 -4.12
CA LEU A 233 19.39 -5.64 -3.67
C LEU A 233 20.90 -5.48 -3.58
N ARG A 234 21.37 -4.31 -4.02
CA ARG A 234 22.75 -3.86 -3.81
C ARG A 234 22.77 -2.66 -2.88
N ARG A 235 23.58 -2.73 -1.83
CA ARG A 235 23.71 -1.65 -0.84
C ARG A 235 23.93 -0.29 -1.51
N GLY A 236 23.10 0.67 -1.15
CA GLY A 236 23.20 2.04 -1.65
C GLY A 236 22.70 2.25 -3.08
N ARG A 237 22.31 1.21 -3.82
CA ARG A 237 21.64 1.36 -5.12
C ARG A 237 20.14 1.55 -4.90
N GLU A 238 19.60 2.69 -5.32
CA GLU A 238 18.16 2.93 -5.26
C GLU A 238 17.41 1.91 -6.10
N ILE A 239 16.29 1.44 -5.57
CA ILE A 239 15.31 0.63 -6.29
C ILE A 239 14.01 1.41 -6.38
N VAL A 240 13.33 1.27 -7.52
CA VAL A 240 11.97 1.79 -7.71
C VAL A 240 11.08 0.61 -8.04
N LEU A 241 10.02 0.43 -7.26
CA LEU A 241 9.01 -0.59 -7.45
C LEU A 241 7.65 0.09 -7.47
N THR A 242 6.83 -0.17 -8.48
CA THR A 242 5.48 0.39 -8.58
C THR A 242 4.46 -0.72 -8.66
N LYS A 243 3.61 -0.83 -7.64
CA LYS A 243 2.40 -1.66 -7.69
C LYS A 243 1.31 -0.88 -8.37
N TRP A 244 0.85 -1.39 -9.51
CA TRP A 244 -0.31 -0.92 -10.24
C TRP A 244 -1.51 -1.78 -9.92
N VAL A 245 -2.67 -1.16 -9.79
CA VAL A 245 -3.94 -1.85 -9.59
C VAL A 245 -4.99 -1.26 -10.51
N ALA A 246 -5.73 -2.10 -11.22
CA ALA A 246 -6.88 -1.73 -12.02
C ALA A 246 -8.13 -2.47 -11.52
N PHE A 247 -9.27 -1.80 -11.61
CA PHE A 247 -10.51 -2.28 -11.03
C PHE A 247 -11.61 -2.41 -12.09
N GLY A 248 -12.38 -3.48 -12.09
CA GLY A 248 -13.55 -3.64 -12.95
C GLY A 248 -14.83 -3.80 -12.14
N ASP A 249 -15.94 -3.29 -12.69
CA ASP A 249 -17.27 -3.68 -12.24
C ASP A 249 -17.69 -4.94 -12.98
N ALA A 250 -18.13 -5.96 -12.25
CA ALA A 250 -18.73 -7.16 -12.85
C ALA A 250 -20.24 -7.27 -12.55
N SER A 251 -20.86 -6.20 -12.05
CA SER A 251 -22.29 -6.09 -11.81
C SER A 251 -23.04 -5.95 -13.15
N GLY A 252 -24.04 -6.79 -13.39
CA GLY A 252 -24.78 -6.87 -14.66
C GLY A 252 -24.50 -8.13 -15.49
N CYS A 253 -23.55 -8.96 -15.09
CA CYS A 253 -23.23 -10.21 -15.77
C CYS A 253 -24.14 -11.36 -15.29
N ALA A 254 -25.18 -11.68 -16.06
CA ALA A 254 -25.94 -12.92 -15.85
C ALA A 254 -25.03 -14.15 -16.13
N PRO A 255 -25.10 -15.23 -15.33
CA PRO A 255 -24.50 -16.50 -15.71
C PRO A 255 -25.21 -17.05 -16.95
N THR A 256 -24.57 -16.95 -18.12
CA THR A 256 -25.01 -17.74 -19.28
C THR A 256 -24.53 -19.16 -19.09
N LEU A 257 -25.46 -20.08 -18.83
CA LEU A 257 -25.20 -21.51 -18.76
C LEU A 257 -24.91 -22.05 -20.18
N ASP A 258 -23.65 -22.12 -20.59
CA ASP A 258 -23.26 -22.88 -21.78
C ASP A 258 -23.29 -24.39 -21.47
N ARG A 259 -24.38 -25.05 -21.85
CA ARG A 259 -24.57 -26.51 -21.67
C ARG A 259 -23.59 -27.39 -22.45
N ARG A 260 -22.77 -26.84 -23.35
CA ARG A 260 -21.82 -27.62 -24.17
C ARG A 260 -20.42 -27.73 -23.55
N ARG A 261 -20.14 -26.98 -22.49
CA ARG A 261 -18.90 -27.10 -21.72
C ARG A 261 -19.27 -27.52 -20.29
N PRO A 262 -18.79 -28.67 -19.77
CA PRO A 262 -19.09 -29.12 -18.40
C PRO A 262 -18.47 -28.22 -17.31
N TYR A 263 -17.78 -27.15 -17.71
CA TYR A 263 -17.46 -25.99 -16.89
C TYR A 263 -18.24 -24.82 -17.46
N THR A 264 -19.18 -24.27 -16.68
CA THR A 264 -19.93 -23.04 -16.99
C THR A 264 -18.95 -21.99 -17.52
N ALA A 265 -18.93 -21.75 -18.83
CA ALA A 265 -18.06 -20.75 -19.42
C ALA A 265 -18.75 -19.39 -19.31
N TRP A 266 -18.26 -18.59 -18.36
CA TRP A 266 -18.75 -17.27 -18.00
C TRP A 266 -18.31 -16.22 -19.05
N VAL A 267 -18.98 -16.18 -20.20
CA VAL A 267 -18.57 -15.32 -21.34
C VAL A 267 -18.51 -13.83 -20.97
N THR A 268 -19.42 -13.32 -20.13
CA THR A 268 -19.49 -11.89 -19.76
C THR A 268 -18.45 -11.45 -18.72
N THR A 269 -17.96 -12.36 -17.88
CA THR A 269 -16.87 -12.07 -16.93
C THR A 269 -15.52 -12.00 -17.64
N GLY A 270 -15.35 -12.72 -18.76
CA GLY A 270 -14.12 -12.73 -19.56
C GLY A 270 -13.80 -11.36 -20.15
N ASP A 271 -14.74 -10.74 -20.86
CA ASP A 271 -14.52 -9.44 -21.50
C ASP A 271 -14.19 -8.33 -20.50
N MET A 272 -14.82 -8.35 -19.32
CA MET A 272 -14.55 -7.37 -18.26
C MET A 272 -13.20 -7.60 -17.58
N LEU A 273 -12.78 -8.86 -17.41
CA LEU A 273 -11.45 -9.19 -16.90
C LEU A 273 -10.38 -8.74 -17.91
N GLU A 274 -10.58 -9.00 -19.20
CA GLU A 274 -9.69 -8.52 -20.26
C GLU A 274 -9.65 -6.98 -20.32
N ALA A 275 -10.77 -6.30 -20.10
CA ALA A 275 -10.79 -4.83 -20.01
C ALA A 275 -10.03 -4.30 -18.78
N ALA A 276 -10.11 -4.98 -17.63
CA ALA A 276 -9.32 -4.63 -16.44
C ALA A 276 -7.81 -4.90 -16.65
N ARG A 277 -7.46 -6.04 -17.26
CA ARG A 277 -6.08 -6.36 -17.69
C ARG A 277 -5.54 -5.33 -18.67
N GLY A 278 -6.31 -4.99 -19.69
CA GLY A 278 -5.94 -4.00 -20.70
C GLY A 278 -5.66 -2.62 -20.08
N ARG A 279 -6.48 -2.20 -19.11
CA ARG A 279 -6.24 -0.94 -18.36
C ARG A 279 -5.00 -1.02 -17.48
N LEU A 280 -4.80 -2.13 -16.76
CA LEU A 280 -3.60 -2.35 -15.95
C LEU A 280 -2.33 -2.27 -16.81
N GLU A 281 -2.34 -2.94 -17.96
CA GLU A 281 -1.22 -2.98 -18.90
C GLU A 281 -0.98 -1.61 -19.54
N ALA A 282 -2.03 -0.90 -19.96
CA ALA A 282 -1.90 0.44 -20.52
C ALA A 282 -1.33 1.44 -19.51
N ALA A 283 -1.84 1.44 -18.27
CA ALA A 283 -1.37 2.31 -17.20
C ALA A 283 0.09 2.01 -16.82
N SER A 284 0.42 0.72 -16.64
CA SER A 284 1.78 0.31 -16.28
C SER A 284 2.81 0.61 -17.38
N LYS A 285 2.47 0.38 -18.66
CA LYS A 285 3.32 0.76 -19.81
C LYS A 285 3.49 2.27 -19.95
N ALA A 286 2.46 3.06 -19.66
CA ALA A 286 2.55 4.52 -19.68
C ALA A 286 3.46 5.07 -18.58
N GLY A 287 3.61 4.32 -17.48
CA GLY A 287 4.51 4.66 -16.38
C GLY A 287 3.92 5.63 -15.36
N PHE A 288 4.53 5.64 -14.17
CA PHE A 288 4.01 6.33 -12.99
C PHE A 288 3.80 7.82 -13.24
N ALA A 289 4.79 8.49 -13.85
CA ALA A 289 4.76 9.93 -14.08
C ALA A 289 3.57 10.36 -14.94
N LYS A 290 3.24 9.59 -15.99
CA LYS A 290 2.15 9.95 -16.92
C LYS A 290 0.78 9.74 -16.29
N VAL A 291 0.55 8.59 -15.66
CA VAL A 291 -0.74 8.33 -14.97
C VAL A 291 -0.93 9.30 -13.80
N PHE A 292 0.13 9.59 -13.06
CA PHE A 292 0.08 10.55 -11.97
C PHE A 292 -0.20 11.97 -12.47
N ALA A 293 0.33 12.37 -13.63
CA ALA A 293 0.00 13.67 -14.24
C ALA A 293 -1.50 13.79 -14.59
N GLU A 294 -2.11 12.74 -15.15
CA GLU A 294 -3.56 12.72 -15.42
C GLU A 294 -4.38 12.82 -14.13
N HIS A 295 -3.98 12.08 -13.08
CA HIS A 295 -4.61 12.18 -11.76
C HIS A 295 -4.53 13.62 -11.19
N LYS A 296 -3.35 14.25 -11.25
CA LYS A 296 -3.17 15.63 -10.77
C LYS A 296 -3.97 16.64 -11.56
N LYS A 297 -4.08 16.44 -12.89
CA LYS A 297 -4.92 17.26 -13.75
C LYS A 297 -6.39 17.19 -13.32
N ALA A 298 -6.91 16.00 -13.03
CA ALA A 298 -8.27 15.81 -12.54
C ALA A 298 -8.51 16.50 -11.18
N TRP A 299 -7.56 16.43 -10.26
CA TRP A 299 -7.65 17.15 -8.98
C TRP A 299 -7.63 18.67 -9.15
N ARG A 300 -6.78 19.21 -10.03
CA ARG A 300 -6.77 20.66 -10.33
C ARG A 300 -8.10 21.14 -10.90
N GLN A 301 -8.76 20.32 -11.72
CA GLN A 301 -10.09 20.63 -12.23
C GLN A 301 -11.14 20.66 -11.11
N GLN A 302 -11.08 19.72 -10.15
CA GLN A 302 -11.99 19.73 -9.00
C GLN A 302 -11.82 20.99 -8.15
N TRP A 303 -10.57 21.38 -7.88
CA TRP A 303 -10.26 22.60 -7.12
C TRP A 303 -10.48 23.91 -7.88
N ALA A 304 -11.01 23.89 -9.10
CA ALA A 304 -11.53 25.12 -9.72
C ALA A 304 -12.71 25.72 -8.93
N SER A 305 -13.32 24.93 -8.04
CA SER A 305 -14.38 25.34 -7.10
C SER A 305 -13.90 25.52 -5.66
N ASP A 306 -12.60 25.79 -5.49
CA ASP A 306 -11.98 25.99 -4.17
C ASP A 306 -12.53 27.21 -3.42
N ILE A 307 -12.47 27.16 -2.09
CA ILE A 307 -12.89 28.24 -1.19
C ILE A 307 -11.64 28.81 -0.54
N ILE A 308 -11.40 30.11 -0.76
CA ILE A 308 -10.24 30.83 -0.21
C ILE A 308 -10.66 31.57 1.06
N ILE A 309 -9.95 31.30 2.15
CA ILE A 309 -10.09 31.95 3.46
C ILE A 309 -8.82 32.78 3.70
N GLU A 310 -8.98 34.11 3.67
CA GLU A 310 -7.87 35.03 3.89
C GLU A 310 -7.63 35.28 5.38
N GLY A 311 -6.35 35.31 5.79
CA GLY A 311 -5.95 35.68 7.15
C GLY A 311 -6.05 34.56 8.21
N ASP A 312 -6.62 33.40 7.87
CA ASP A 312 -6.74 32.24 8.77
C ASP A 312 -6.29 30.93 8.08
N PRO A 313 -4.98 30.60 8.14
CA PRO A 313 -4.44 29.37 7.56
C PRO A 313 -4.88 28.07 8.26
N GLU A 314 -5.43 28.14 9.48
CA GLU A 314 -5.94 26.96 10.17
C GLU A 314 -7.36 26.62 9.72
N ALA A 315 -8.15 27.64 9.35
CA ALA A 315 -9.48 27.47 8.77
C ALA A 315 -9.44 27.12 7.27
N GLN A 316 -8.40 27.57 6.55
CA GLN A 316 -8.16 27.29 5.13
C GLN A 316 -7.82 25.82 4.84
#